data_AF-A0A1V6IIP7-F1
#
_entry.id   AF-A0A1V6IIP7-F1
#
_cell.length_a   1.000
_cell.length_b   1.000
_cell.length_c   1.000
_cell.angle_alpha   90.00
_cell.angle_beta   90.00
_cell.angle_gamma   90.00
#
_symmetry.space_group_name_H-M   'P 1'
#
loop_
_entity.id
_entity.type
_entity.pdbx_description
1 polymer ?
#
loop_
_entity_poly.entity_id
_entity_poly.type
_entity_poly.pdbx_seq_one_letter_code
_entity_poly.pdbx_strand_id
1 'polypeptide(L)'
;MSRKFKQKPKKVKAEKVKREPDMRKRAYLAMLFNNRAAFDGGRREPWWVAVLFFIASIVIALVPAMVQVGKTKGSDIFKGPLYHTDVAFTKFVETLEEKDADLTVVSENDENIFKASPEFVNLVANKAFTLTDGATNEVVPYYSFAQKRIVYTRDENNAVVTNEVDFEYLRVYYTGDIQSSFLLEGKVYNGDAFLALKLLSLKEEDAVGNVTSHLIIGRKALYTRLYNPTAINKPGNPALVFEGRTNSLPVGMNIRDFGKVSKDGVPLAKTDIDYTDKVMENFGHMQDLGYKEVKVRTFWFQTGIYAAIFSIIGLVMGLIIFISTRGKMNPNRDLKFGESLKIGAWLLPAPALITLVLGFILPAQYFQMIFIMTLGMRSVWLTMRTLNPNMPQQ
;
A
#
# COMPACT_ATOMS: atom_id res chain seq x y z
N MET A 1 -66.23 -35.18 -72.43
CA MET A 1 -65.76 -35.66 -71.11
C MET A 1 -64.35 -35.12 -70.86
N SER A 2 -64.19 -34.16 -69.95
CA SER A 2 -62.88 -33.63 -69.54
C SER A 2 -62.76 -33.75 -68.01
N ARG A 3 -61.87 -34.62 -67.54
CA ARG A 3 -61.59 -34.86 -66.12
C ARG A 3 -60.60 -33.81 -65.62
N LYS A 4 -61.06 -32.91 -64.74
CA LYS A 4 -60.19 -31.97 -64.00
C LYS A 4 -59.35 -32.74 -62.97
N PHE A 5 -58.04 -32.81 -63.18
CA PHE A 5 -57.08 -33.26 -62.16
C PHE A 5 -56.95 -32.19 -61.06
N LYS A 6 -57.43 -32.49 -59.85
CA LYS A 6 -57.11 -31.71 -58.65
C LYS A 6 -55.66 -32.00 -58.23
N GLN A 7 -54.76 -31.03 -58.43
CA GLN A 7 -53.43 -31.07 -57.81
C GLN A 7 -53.58 -30.89 -56.28
N LYS A 8 -53.08 -31.85 -55.50
CA LYS A 8 -52.98 -31.73 -54.04
C LYS A 8 -51.77 -30.86 -53.68
N PRO A 9 -51.87 -29.93 -52.72
CA PRO A 9 -50.72 -29.15 -52.29
C PRO A 9 -49.68 -30.05 -51.62
N LYS A 10 -48.45 -29.98 -52.11
CA LYS A 10 -47.27 -30.68 -51.58
C LYS A 10 -46.99 -30.11 -50.19
N LYS A 11 -47.17 -30.90 -49.12
CA LYS A 11 -46.80 -30.50 -47.76
C LYS A 11 -45.29 -30.25 -47.71
N VAL A 12 -44.90 -28.99 -47.61
CA VAL A 12 -43.53 -28.59 -47.29
C VAL A 12 -43.24 -29.10 -45.88
N LYS A 13 -42.27 -30.00 -45.74
CA LYS A 13 -41.77 -30.44 -44.43
C LYS A 13 -41.20 -29.21 -43.74
N ALA A 14 -41.80 -28.80 -42.62
CA ALA A 14 -41.21 -27.82 -41.73
C ALA A 14 -39.82 -28.32 -41.35
N GLU A 15 -38.80 -27.56 -41.77
CA GLU A 15 -37.42 -27.80 -41.39
C GLU A 15 -37.37 -27.81 -39.86
N LYS A 16 -36.95 -28.94 -39.28
CA LYS A 16 -36.77 -29.03 -37.83
C LYS A 16 -35.71 -28.00 -37.46
N VAL A 17 -36.15 -26.87 -36.89
CA VAL A 17 -35.28 -25.90 -36.23
C VAL A 17 -34.39 -26.71 -35.29
N LYS A 18 -33.11 -26.85 -35.66
CA LYS A 18 -32.10 -27.45 -34.79
C LYS A 18 -32.17 -26.62 -33.51
N ARG A 19 -32.61 -27.23 -32.40
CA ARG A 19 -32.47 -26.62 -31.08
C ARG A 19 -30.97 -26.33 -30.93
N GLU A 20 -30.63 -25.04 -30.88
CA GLU A 20 -29.24 -24.61 -30.69
C GLU A 20 -28.70 -25.33 -29.44
N PRO A 21 -27.52 -25.98 -29.55
CA PRO A 21 -26.96 -26.75 -28.45
C PRO A 21 -26.78 -25.81 -27.26
N ASP A 22 -27.26 -26.21 -26.08
CA ASP A 22 -27.34 -25.47 -24.82
C ASP A 22 -26.26 -24.37 -24.67
N MET A 23 -26.49 -23.22 -25.31
CA MET A 23 -25.47 -22.20 -25.54
C MET A 23 -25.17 -21.41 -24.27
N ARG A 24 -25.92 -21.63 -23.20
CA ARG A 24 -25.78 -20.91 -21.93
C ARG A 24 -24.38 -21.08 -21.33
N LYS A 25 -23.87 -22.30 -21.23
CA LYS A 25 -22.53 -22.57 -20.65
C LYS A 25 -21.39 -22.03 -21.52
N ARG A 26 -21.54 -22.08 -22.85
CA ARG A 26 -20.58 -21.51 -23.79
C ARG A 26 -20.64 -19.97 -23.82
N ALA A 27 -21.81 -19.38 -23.61
CA ALA A 27 -22.00 -17.93 -23.57
C ALA A 27 -21.29 -17.29 -22.37
N TYR A 28 -21.31 -17.92 -21.18
CA TYR A 28 -20.60 -17.42 -20.00
C TYR A 28 -19.07 -17.40 -20.16
N LEU A 29 -18.47 -18.33 -20.89
CA LEU A 29 -17.02 -18.28 -21.20
C LEU A 29 -16.73 -17.43 -22.43
N ALA A 30 -17.64 -17.43 -23.41
CA ALA A 30 -17.52 -16.59 -24.60
C ALA A 30 -17.55 -15.10 -24.25
N MET A 31 -18.19 -14.70 -23.15
CA MET A 31 -18.13 -13.32 -22.66
C MET A 31 -16.70 -12.91 -22.23
N LEU A 32 -15.73 -13.80 -22.14
CA LEU A 32 -14.34 -13.40 -21.86
C LEU A 32 -13.62 -12.91 -23.13
N PHE A 33 -14.04 -13.38 -24.30
CA PHE A 33 -13.36 -13.14 -25.57
C PHE A 33 -14.24 -12.42 -26.61
N ASN A 34 -15.57 -12.39 -26.40
CA ASN A 34 -16.53 -11.83 -27.35
C ASN A 34 -17.50 -10.85 -26.66
N ASN A 35 -17.55 -9.63 -27.17
CA ASN A 35 -18.45 -8.58 -26.66
C ASN A 35 -19.92 -8.81 -27.04
N ARG A 36 -20.20 -9.52 -28.14
CA ARG A 36 -21.57 -9.89 -28.52
C ARG A 36 -22.20 -10.83 -27.48
N ALA A 37 -21.40 -11.75 -26.93
CA ALA A 37 -21.84 -12.62 -25.85
C ALA A 37 -22.17 -11.84 -24.55
N ALA A 38 -21.38 -10.80 -24.24
CA ALA A 38 -21.66 -9.92 -23.10
C ALA A 38 -22.92 -9.07 -23.31
N PHE A 39 -23.16 -8.60 -24.54
CA PHE A 39 -24.39 -7.89 -24.92
C PHE A 39 -25.62 -8.78 -24.81
N ASP A 40 -25.59 -9.96 -25.43
CA ASP A 40 -26.69 -10.93 -25.42
C ASP A 40 -26.97 -11.43 -24.00
N GLY A 41 -25.92 -11.68 -23.21
CA GLY A 41 -26.01 -12.05 -21.80
C GLY A 41 -26.67 -10.96 -20.97
N GLY A 42 -26.21 -9.70 -21.08
CA GLY A 42 -26.80 -8.58 -20.34
C GLY A 42 -28.28 -8.33 -20.68
N ARG A 43 -28.71 -8.63 -21.91
CA ARG A 43 -30.11 -8.47 -22.34
C ARG A 43 -31.00 -9.64 -21.92
N ARG A 44 -30.54 -10.89 -22.05
CA ARG A 44 -31.38 -12.09 -21.90
C ARG A 44 -31.32 -12.75 -20.52
N GLU A 45 -30.23 -12.59 -19.80
CA GLU A 45 -30.01 -13.29 -18.53
C GLU A 45 -30.60 -12.51 -17.34
N PRO A 46 -30.95 -13.22 -16.25
CA PRO A 46 -31.54 -12.60 -15.07
C PRO A 46 -30.55 -11.69 -14.34
N TRP A 47 -31.09 -10.68 -13.67
CA TRP A 47 -30.31 -9.59 -13.05
C TRP A 47 -29.29 -10.08 -12.01
N TRP A 48 -29.60 -11.15 -11.28
CA TRP A 48 -28.71 -11.69 -10.25
C TRP A 48 -27.41 -12.25 -10.84
N VAL A 49 -27.42 -12.73 -12.08
CA VAL A 49 -26.20 -13.20 -12.77
C VAL A 49 -25.26 -12.04 -13.06
N ALA A 50 -25.82 -10.90 -13.49
CA ALA A 50 -25.04 -9.69 -13.70
C ALA A 50 -24.44 -9.18 -12.38
N VAL A 51 -25.20 -9.22 -11.28
CA VAL A 51 -24.68 -8.88 -9.93
C VAL A 51 -23.54 -9.81 -9.52
N LEU A 52 -23.69 -11.11 -9.75
CA LEU A 52 -22.64 -12.08 -9.45
C LEU A 52 -21.36 -11.81 -10.25
N PHE A 53 -21.47 -11.54 -11.56
CA PHE A 53 -20.29 -11.18 -12.36
C PHE A 53 -19.68 -9.85 -11.95
N PHE A 54 -20.49 -8.87 -11.57
CA PHE A 54 -19.99 -7.60 -11.06
C PHE A 54 -19.13 -7.81 -9.80
N ILE A 55 -19.69 -8.49 -8.79
CA ILE A 55 -18.99 -8.75 -7.52
C ILE A 55 -17.76 -9.63 -7.74
N ALA A 56 -17.91 -10.74 -8.45
CA ALA A 56 -16.81 -11.67 -8.71
C ALA A 56 -15.64 -10.99 -9.45
N SER A 57 -15.94 -10.13 -10.43
CA SER A 57 -14.92 -9.39 -11.17
C SER A 57 -14.15 -8.42 -10.27
N ILE A 58 -14.84 -7.72 -9.37
CA ILE A 58 -14.18 -6.83 -8.41
C ILE A 58 -13.28 -7.64 -7.49
N VAL A 59 -13.78 -8.73 -6.90
CA VAL A 59 -12.98 -9.59 -6.01
C VAL A 59 -11.73 -10.12 -6.73
N ILE A 60 -11.88 -10.61 -7.96
CA ILE A 60 -10.76 -11.10 -8.77
C ILE A 60 -9.74 -9.98 -9.06
N ALA A 61 -10.20 -8.78 -9.41
CA ALA A 61 -9.32 -7.66 -9.73
C ALA A 61 -8.53 -7.12 -8.51
N LEU A 62 -9.02 -7.38 -7.29
CA LEU A 62 -8.39 -6.94 -6.03
C LEU A 62 -7.26 -7.86 -5.56
N VAL A 63 -7.24 -9.12 -6.00
CA VAL A 63 -6.27 -10.12 -5.51
C VAL A 63 -4.81 -9.64 -5.62
N PRO A 64 -4.34 -9.02 -6.72
CA PRO A 64 -2.96 -8.56 -6.79
C PRO A 64 -2.62 -7.52 -5.71
N ALA A 65 -3.52 -6.56 -5.46
CA ALA A 65 -3.34 -5.54 -4.42
C ALA A 65 -3.30 -6.16 -3.01
N MET A 66 -4.21 -7.11 -2.75
CA MET A 66 -4.26 -7.83 -1.47
C MET A 66 -2.96 -8.61 -1.20
N VAL A 67 -2.44 -9.31 -2.21
CA VAL A 67 -1.18 -10.06 -2.09
C VAL A 67 0.00 -9.12 -1.89
N GLN A 68 0.03 -7.97 -2.56
CA GLN A 68 1.10 -6.99 -2.40
C GLN A 68 1.18 -6.48 -0.96
N VAL A 69 0.06 -6.02 -0.39
CA VAL A 69 0.02 -5.54 1.00
C VAL A 69 0.30 -6.68 1.99
N GLY A 70 -0.11 -7.91 1.67
CA GLY A 70 0.22 -9.07 2.50
C GLY A 70 1.72 -9.34 2.61
N LYS A 71 2.46 -9.12 1.52
CA LYS A 71 3.91 -9.40 1.41
C LYS A 71 4.80 -8.33 2.05
N THR A 72 4.32 -7.10 2.24
CA THR A 72 5.14 -6.03 2.85
C THR A 72 5.51 -6.39 4.29
N LYS A 73 6.75 -6.18 4.68
CA LYS A 73 7.27 -6.46 6.02
C LYS A 73 7.83 -5.18 6.63
N GLY A 74 7.81 -5.09 7.96
CA GLY A 74 8.45 -3.97 8.65
C GLY A 74 9.95 -3.95 8.42
N SER A 75 10.56 -5.15 8.41
CA SER A 75 11.97 -5.36 8.13
C SER A 75 12.40 -4.98 6.70
N ASP A 76 11.46 -4.67 5.79
CA ASP A 76 11.81 -4.23 4.43
C ASP A 76 12.58 -2.91 4.45
N ILE A 77 12.49 -2.11 5.52
CA ILE A 77 13.32 -0.91 5.71
C ILE A 77 14.82 -1.24 5.78
N PHE A 78 15.18 -2.48 6.15
CA PHE A 78 16.58 -2.89 6.31
C PHE A 78 17.15 -3.62 5.10
N LYS A 79 16.36 -3.81 4.04
CA LYS A 79 16.82 -4.47 2.80
C LYS A 79 17.52 -3.53 1.83
N GLY A 80 17.39 -2.23 2.03
CA GLY A 80 18.02 -1.20 1.20
C GLY A 80 19.39 -0.75 1.72
N PRO A 81 20.00 0.27 1.10
CA PRO A 81 21.24 0.85 1.61
C PRO A 81 20.98 1.50 2.97
N LEU A 82 21.71 1.04 4.00
CA LEU A 82 21.53 1.48 5.39
C LEU A 82 22.39 2.68 5.76
N TYR A 83 23.31 3.12 4.89
CA TYR A 83 24.10 4.34 5.10
C TYR A 83 24.80 4.40 6.47
N HIS A 84 25.35 3.28 6.96
CA HIS A 84 25.99 3.11 8.28
C HIS A 84 25.03 3.17 9.49
N THR A 85 23.71 3.16 9.27
CA THR A 85 22.74 3.07 10.38
C THR A 85 22.72 1.71 11.05
N ASP A 86 23.13 0.65 10.35
CA ASP A 86 23.40 -0.69 10.88
C ASP A 86 24.44 -0.67 12.01
N VAL A 87 25.58 -0.01 11.77
CA VAL A 87 26.61 0.19 12.79
C VAL A 87 26.07 1.06 13.93
N ALA A 88 25.31 2.11 13.61
CA ALA A 88 24.75 3.01 14.61
C ALA A 88 23.72 2.32 15.54
N PHE A 89 22.85 1.46 15.01
CA PHE A 89 21.92 0.65 15.79
C PHE A 89 22.66 -0.35 16.69
N THR A 90 23.73 -0.96 16.18
CA THR A 90 24.56 -1.89 16.95
C THR A 90 25.24 -1.16 18.12
N LYS A 91 25.82 0.01 17.87
CA LYS A 91 26.45 0.85 18.90
C LYS A 91 25.44 1.37 19.92
N PHE A 92 24.22 1.67 19.48
CA PHE A 92 23.13 2.03 20.39
C PHE A 92 22.83 0.89 21.37
N VAL A 93 22.66 -0.34 20.88
CA VAL A 93 22.40 -1.50 21.75
C VAL A 93 23.56 -1.80 22.69
N GLU A 94 24.81 -1.71 22.21
CA GLU A 94 26.00 -1.82 23.06
C GLU A 94 25.99 -0.77 24.18
N THR A 95 25.61 0.47 23.86
CA THR A 95 25.52 1.55 24.86
C THR A 95 24.41 1.26 25.89
N LEU A 96 23.27 0.71 25.45
CA LEU A 96 22.21 0.30 26.36
C LEU A 96 22.67 -0.79 27.33
N GLU A 97 23.44 -1.75 26.83
CA GLU A 97 24.00 -2.81 27.66
C GLU A 97 25.03 -2.28 28.66
N GLU A 98 25.96 -1.43 28.22
CA GLU A 98 27.00 -0.85 29.08
C GLU A 98 26.43 0.01 30.21
N LYS A 99 25.30 0.67 29.97
CA LYS A 99 24.63 1.55 30.94
C LYS A 99 23.50 0.88 31.71
N ASP A 100 23.28 -0.42 31.50
CA ASP A 100 22.16 -1.17 32.08
C ASP A 100 20.78 -0.52 31.77
N ALA A 101 20.68 0.19 30.64
CA ALA A 101 19.51 0.99 30.27
C ALA A 101 18.45 0.12 29.59
N ASP A 102 17.38 -0.17 30.32
CA ASP A 102 16.24 -0.95 29.85
C ASP A 102 15.19 -0.10 29.13
N LEU A 103 14.68 -0.66 28.03
CA LEU A 103 13.52 -0.16 27.31
C LEU A 103 12.64 -1.36 26.95
N THR A 104 11.62 -1.58 27.78
CA THR A 104 10.82 -2.82 27.79
C THR A 104 9.40 -2.58 27.34
N VAL A 105 8.80 -3.59 26.72
CA VAL A 105 7.38 -3.60 26.42
C VAL A 105 6.61 -4.11 27.62
N VAL A 106 5.74 -3.28 28.19
CA VAL A 106 4.88 -3.59 29.34
C VAL A 106 3.42 -3.44 28.93
N SER A 107 2.53 -4.28 29.48
CA SER A 107 1.09 -4.12 29.29
C SER A 107 0.51 -3.20 30.36
N GLU A 108 -0.11 -2.10 29.95
CA GLU A 108 -0.87 -1.19 30.81
C GLU A 108 -2.27 -1.02 30.21
N ASN A 109 -3.33 -1.32 30.98
CA ASN A 109 -4.73 -1.19 30.55
C ASN A 109 -5.05 -1.91 29.22
N ASP A 110 -4.62 -3.17 29.08
CA ASP A 110 -4.77 -4.01 27.88
C ASP A 110 -4.07 -3.47 26.62
N GLU A 111 -3.21 -2.47 26.74
CA GLU A 111 -2.36 -1.96 25.67
C GLU A 111 -0.89 -2.23 25.98
N ASN A 112 -0.13 -2.66 24.97
CA ASN A 112 1.30 -2.84 25.14
C ASN A 112 1.99 -1.51 24.85
N ILE A 113 2.82 -1.04 25.77
CA ILE A 113 3.52 0.23 25.67
C ILE A 113 5.02 0.05 25.90
N PHE A 114 5.82 0.97 25.37
CA PHE A 114 7.22 1.07 25.78
C PHE A 114 7.34 1.77 27.13
N LYS A 115 8.12 1.18 28.02
CA LYS A 115 8.49 1.72 29.32
C LYS A 115 10.00 1.78 29.43
N ALA A 116 10.51 2.99 29.58
CA ALA A 116 11.93 3.23 29.83
C ALA A 116 12.27 3.05 31.31
N SER A 117 13.47 2.56 31.58
CA SER A 117 14.13 2.64 32.88
C SER A 117 14.67 4.05 33.15
N PRO A 118 14.87 4.44 34.42
CA PRO A 118 15.56 5.69 34.76
C PRO A 118 16.93 5.83 34.08
N GLU A 119 17.68 4.74 33.97
CA GLU A 119 18.98 4.66 33.30
C GLU A 119 18.87 5.00 31.82
N PHE A 120 17.82 4.51 31.14
CA PHE A 120 17.53 4.86 29.76
C PHE A 120 17.18 6.34 29.61
N VAL A 121 16.31 6.87 30.47
CA VAL A 121 15.93 8.29 30.42
C VAL A 121 17.16 9.19 30.58
N ASN A 122 18.06 8.85 31.49
CA ASN A 122 19.32 9.56 31.68
C ASN A 122 20.25 9.46 30.46
N LEU A 123 20.28 8.30 29.78
CA LEU A 123 21.09 8.10 28.59
C LEU A 123 20.63 9.02 27.43
N VAL A 124 19.33 9.14 27.21
CA VAL A 124 18.77 9.98 26.13
C VAL A 124 18.69 11.46 26.51
N ALA A 125 18.77 11.82 27.78
CA ALA A 125 18.68 13.22 28.25
C ALA A 125 19.88 14.11 27.86
N ASN A 126 20.96 13.53 27.32
CA ASN A 126 22.17 14.28 26.94
C ASN A 126 21.94 15.30 25.81
N LYS A 127 20.99 15.03 24.92
CA LYS A 127 20.57 15.96 23.87
C LYS A 127 19.05 16.06 23.87
N ALA A 128 18.54 17.22 23.48
CA ALA A 128 17.13 17.56 23.57
C ALA A 128 16.66 18.28 22.30
N PHE A 129 15.46 17.94 21.84
CA PHE A 129 14.77 18.61 20.75
C PHE A 129 13.51 19.26 21.28
N THR A 130 13.36 20.57 21.07
CA THR A 130 12.16 21.31 21.51
C THR A 130 11.02 21.07 20.53
N LEU A 131 9.96 20.45 21.02
CA LEU A 131 8.73 20.17 20.29
C LEU A 131 7.69 21.24 20.61
N THR A 132 7.30 22.03 19.60
CA THR A 132 6.34 23.13 19.77
C THR A 132 5.34 23.20 18.62
N ASP A 133 4.08 23.44 18.96
CA ASP A 133 3.00 23.84 18.06
C ASP A 133 2.61 25.33 18.20
N GLY A 134 3.35 26.09 19.02
CA GLY A 134 3.09 27.48 19.38
C GLY A 134 2.24 27.68 20.64
N ALA A 135 1.46 26.68 21.06
CA ALA A 135 0.65 26.72 22.29
C ALA A 135 1.21 25.78 23.38
N THR A 136 1.73 24.63 22.96
CA THR A 136 2.30 23.57 23.77
C THR A 136 3.78 23.46 23.46
N ASN A 137 4.60 23.39 24.50
CA ASN A 137 6.06 23.22 24.38
C ASN A 137 6.49 22.04 25.23
N GLU A 138 7.15 21.06 24.62
CA GLU A 138 7.76 19.92 25.29
C GLU A 138 9.21 19.76 24.87
N VAL A 139 9.97 19.07 25.70
CA VAL A 139 11.36 18.71 25.40
C VAL A 139 11.43 17.21 25.14
N VAL A 140 11.88 16.84 23.93
CA VAL A 140 12.09 15.45 23.54
C VAL A 140 13.56 15.08 23.73
N PRO A 141 13.91 14.21 24.70
CA PRO A 141 15.26 13.72 24.82
C PRO A 141 15.61 12.76 23.69
N TYR A 142 16.87 12.76 23.25
CA TYR A 142 17.35 11.83 22.24
C TYR A 142 18.81 11.40 22.42
N TYR A 143 19.06 10.14 22.11
CA TYR A 143 20.41 9.63 21.92
C TYR A 143 20.87 9.94 20.49
N SER A 144 22.16 10.25 20.32
CA SER A 144 22.75 10.53 19.00
C SER A 144 24.06 9.78 18.85
N PHE A 145 24.19 9.06 17.75
CA PHE A 145 25.44 8.45 17.33
C PHE A 145 26.05 9.26 16.19
N ALA A 146 27.26 9.78 16.42
CA ALA A 146 28.03 10.56 15.47
C ALA A 146 29.43 9.98 15.30
N GLN A 147 29.97 10.06 14.08
CA GLN A 147 31.40 9.82 13.85
C GLN A 147 32.01 10.99 13.10
N LYS A 148 33.27 11.28 13.42
CA LYS A 148 34.06 12.28 12.72
C LYS A 148 34.27 11.85 11.27
N ARG A 149 33.92 12.74 10.35
CA ARG A 149 34.18 12.57 8.92
C ARG A 149 35.03 13.71 8.43
N ILE A 150 36.00 13.36 7.59
CA ILE A 150 36.80 14.35 6.88
C ILE A 150 35.98 14.87 5.69
N VAL A 151 35.72 16.18 5.69
CA VAL A 151 35.04 16.90 4.62
C VAL A 151 36.05 17.84 3.97
N TYR A 152 36.12 17.76 2.64
CA TYR A 152 36.96 18.66 1.84
C TYR A 152 36.10 19.84 1.39
N THR A 153 36.34 21.00 1.98
CA THR A 153 35.74 22.27 1.55
C THR A 153 36.77 23.10 0.80
N ARG A 154 36.34 24.02 -0.05
CA ARG A 154 37.26 25.00 -0.66
C ARG A 154 37.15 26.32 0.09
N ASP A 155 38.28 26.93 0.41
CA ASP A 155 38.31 28.28 0.97
C ASP A 155 38.03 29.35 -0.10
N GLU A 156 37.99 30.62 0.32
CA GLU A 156 37.81 31.79 -0.55
C GLU A 156 38.89 31.92 -1.64
N ASN A 157 40.05 31.28 -1.45
CA ASN A 157 41.16 31.23 -2.39
C ASN A 157 41.14 29.96 -3.27
N ASN A 158 40.07 29.18 -3.22
CA ASN A 158 39.87 27.94 -3.97
C ASN A 158 40.85 26.81 -3.61
N ALA A 159 41.53 26.90 -2.45
CA ALA A 159 42.39 25.87 -1.91
C ALA A 159 41.55 24.82 -1.15
N VAL A 160 41.97 23.55 -1.20
CA VAL A 160 41.26 22.46 -0.52
C VAL A 160 41.61 22.48 0.96
N VAL A 161 40.63 22.84 1.79
CA VAL A 161 40.71 22.79 3.25
C VAL A 161 40.04 21.50 3.72
N THR A 162 40.74 20.81 4.62
CA THR A 162 40.29 19.56 5.23
C THR A 162 39.68 19.88 6.58
N ASN A 163 38.36 19.72 6.72
CA ASN A 163 37.64 19.95 7.95
C ASN A 163 37.13 18.62 8.51
N GLU A 164 37.40 18.33 9.79
CA GLU A 164 36.72 17.25 10.50
C GLU A 164 35.35 17.73 10.97
N VAL A 165 34.29 17.09 10.50
CA VAL A 165 32.91 17.40 10.88
C VAL A 165 32.30 16.17 11.54
N ASP A 166 31.64 16.36 12.68
CA ASP A 166 30.84 15.30 13.30
C ASP A 166 29.62 15.01 12.43
N PHE A 167 29.59 13.82 11.84
CA PHE A 167 28.46 13.36 11.04
C PHE A 167 27.57 12.46 11.89
N GLU A 168 26.35 12.91 12.17
CA GLU A 168 25.36 12.15 12.93
C GLU A 168 24.68 11.12 12.03
N TYR A 169 24.82 9.83 12.35
CA TYR A 169 24.26 8.72 11.58
C TYR A 169 22.89 8.26 12.09
N LEU A 170 22.63 8.38 13.39
CA LEU A 170 21.36 7.94 13.99
C LEU A 170 20.98 8.85 15.16
N ARG A 171 19.68 9.20 15.23
CA ARG A 171 19.05 9.74 16.44
C ARG A 171 17.96 8.81 16.95
N VAL A 172 17.98 8.51 18.24
CA VAL A 172 16.91 7.75 18.90
C VAL A 172 16.16 8.69 19.83
N TYR A 173 14.97 9.11 19.41
CA TYR A 173 14.08 9.97 20.19
C TYR A 173 13.20 9.14 21.11
N TYR A 174 13.04 9.57 22.35
CA TYR A 174 12.10 8.96 23.29
C TYR A 174 10.98 9.95 23.61
N THR A 175 9.75 9.59 23.24
CA THR A 175 8.54 10.39 23.49
C THR A 175 7.53 9.63 24.36
N GLY A 176 7.94 8.52 24.99
CA GLY A 176 7.08 7.66 25.81
C GLY A 176 6.43 8.38 27.00
N ASP A 177 7.13 9.38 27.56
CA ASP A 177 6.67 10.11 28.75
C ASP A 177 5.85 11.36 28.40
N ILE A 178 5.78 11.74 27.12
CA ILE A 178 5.05 12.93 26.67
C ILE A 178 3.57 12.60 26.60
N GLN A 179 2.78 13.21 27.48
CA GLN A 179 1.32 13.05 27.52
C GLN A 179 0.56 14.22 26.91
N SER A 180 1.25 15.30 26.59
CA SER A 180 0.65 16.45 25.92
C SER A 180 0.28 16.13 24.47
N SER A 181 -0.75 16.83 24.01
CA SER A 181 -1.25 16.73 22.64
C SER A 181 -0.89 18.00 21.88
N PHE A 182 -0.56 17.86 20.60
CA PHE A 182 -0.09 18.93 19.74
C PHE A 182 -1.05 19.15 18.58
N LEU A 183 -1.19 20.40 18.15
CA LEU A 183 -2.04 20.78 17.04
C LEU A 183 -1.21 21.06 15.78
N LEU A 184 -1.52 20.36 14.69
CA LEU A 184 -0.94 20.61 13.37
C LEU A 184 -2.06 20.68 12.34
N GLU A 185 -2.18 21.80 11.64
CA GLU A 185 -3.18 22.01 10.58
C GLU A 185 -4.62 21.67 11.02
N GLY A 186 -4.98 22.05 12.25
CA GLY A 186 -6.31 21.81 12.82
C GLY A 186 -6.60 20.38 13.28
N LYS A 187 -5.58 19.49 13.28
CA LYS A 187 -5.68 18.13 13.81
C LYS A 187 -4.81 17.96 15.06
N VAL A 188 -5.31 17.15 15.98
CA VAL A 188 -4.62 16.83 17.24
C VAL A 188 -3.79 15.56 17.06
N TYR A 189 -2.53 15.62 17.48
CA TYR A 189 -1.56 14.53 17.40
C TYR A 189 -0.91 14.30 18.77
N ASN A 190 -0.53 13.06 19.04
CA ASN A 190 0.33 12.70 20.17
C ASN A 190 1.78 13.14 19.89
N GLY A 191 2.60 13.26 20.93
CA GLY A 191 3.99 13.73 20.81
C GLY A 191 4.86 12.94 19.83
N ASP A 192 4.68 11.62 19.73
CA ASP A 192 5.38 10.75 18.78
C ASP A 192 5.02 11.06 17.31
N ALA A 193 3.72 11.05 16.99
CA ALA A 193 3.23 11.34 15.65
C ALA A 193 3.52 12.79 15.23
N PHE A 194 3.40 13.74 16.15
CA PHE A 194 3.70 15.14 15.90
C PHE A 194 5.19 15.37 15.64
N LEU A 195 6.08 14.78 16.44
CA LEU A 195 7.53 14.84 16.19
C LEU A 195 7.87 14.24 14.82
N ALA A 196 7.29 13.08 14.50
CA ALA A 196 7.48 12.45 13.20
C ALA A 196 7.05 13.40 12.06
N LEU A 197 5.90 14.07 12.14
CA LEU A 197 5.48 15.03 11.11
C LEU A 197 6.34 16.29 11.09
N LYS A 198 6.70 16.82 12.26
CA LYS A 198 7.50 18.04 12.39
C LYS A 198 8.87 17.88 11.71
N LEU A 199 9.56 16.75 11.96
CA LEU A 199 10.86 16.45 11.35
C LEU A 199 10.79 16.36 9.81
N LEU A 200 9.67 15.94 9.23
CA LEU A 200 9.47 15.96 7.76
C LEU A 200 9.22 17.37 7.22
N SER A 201 8.61 18.23 8.04
CA SER A 201 8.20 19.58 7.66
C SER A 201 9.30 20.64 7.82
N LEU A 202 10.46 20.27 8.40
CA LEU A 202 11.59 21.18 8.54
C LEU A 202 12.02 21.69 7.16
N LYS A 203 12.50 22.94 7.10
CA LYS A 203 12.91 23.60 5.85
C LYS A 203 14.32 24.15 6.01
N GLU A 204 15.06 24.18 4.89
CA GLU A 204 16.28 24.97 4.71
C GLU A 204 17.29 24.81 5.87
N GLU A 205 17.66 25.89 6.57
CA GLU A 205 18.66 25.89 7.63
C GLU A 205 18.24 25.05 8.85
N ASP A 206 16.95 25.03 9.21
CA ASP A 206 16.47 24.21 10.32
C ASP A 206 16.57 22.71 10.02
N ALA A 207 16.56 22.33 8.73
CA ALA A 207 16.77 20.96 8.31
C ALA A 207 18.26 20.55 8.36
N VAL A 208 19.14 21.48 8.00
CA VAL A 208 20.59 21.30 7.99
C VAL A 208 21.09 21.23 9.43
N GLY A 209 21.35 20.01 9.91
CA GLY A 209 21.80 19.75 11.26
C GLY A 209 20.75 19.17 12.20
N ASN A 210 19.46 19.12 11.80
CA ASN A 210 18.43 18.41 12.56
C ASN A 210 17.89 17.15 11.88
N VAL A 211 18.12 17.01 10.57
CA VAL A 211 17.61 15.89 9.80
C VAL A 211 18.70 14.86 9.68
N THR A 212 18.51 13.73 10.35
CA THR A 212 19.32 12.52 10.16
C THR A 212 18.41 11.31 10.28
N SER A 213 18.93 10.13 9.93
CA SER A 213 18.23 8.87 10.16
C SER A 213 17.84 8.77 11.63
N HIS A 214 16.60 8.40 11.90
CA HIS A 214 16.08 8.41 13.25
C HIS A 214 15.13 7.26 13.54
N LEU A 215 15.10 6.88 14.81
CA LEU A 215 14.11 6.02 15.43
C LEU A 215 13.37 6.85 16.49
N ILE A 216 12.06 6.98 16.38
CA ILE A 216 11.21 7.57 17.42
C ILE A 216 10.52 6.44 18.14
N ILE A 217 10.77 6.38 19.45
CA ILE A 217 10.17 5.43 20.37
C ILE A 217 9.11 6.19 21.16
N GLY A 218 7.88 6.10 20.66
CA GLY A 218 6.71 6.62 21.35
C GLY A 218 6.14 5.61 22.32
N ARG A 219 5.19 6.06 23.15
CA ARG A 219 4.51 5.18 24.10
C ARG A 219 3.77 4.06 23.40
N LYS A 220 3.11 4.37 22.27
CA LYS A 220 2.23 3.45 21.52
C LYS A 220 2.65 3.21 20.06
N ALA A 221 3.70 3.88 19.59
CA ALA A 221 4.10 3.82 18.20
C ALA A 221 5.62 3.86 18.04
N LEU A 222 6.06 3.33 16.91
CA LEU A 222 7.44 3.34 16.47
C LEU A 222 7.51 3.99 15.10
N TYR A 223 8.44 4.91 14.92
CA TYR A 223 8.73 5.50 13.61
C TYR A 223 10.21 5.37 13.31
N THR A 224 10.55 4.77 12.17
CA THR A 224 11.94 4.73 11.71
C THR A 224 12.04 5.41 10.36
N ARG A 225 13.03 6.28 10.18
CA ARG A 225 13.32 6.90 8.89
C ARG A 225 14.80 6.84 8.62
N LEU A 226 15.15 6.41 7.42
CA LEU A 226 16.53 6.36 6.95
C LEU A 226 16.71 7.43 5.88
N TYR A 227 17.69 8.30 6.08
CA TYR A 227 18.05 9.34 5.13
C TYR A 227 19.33 8.95 4.39
N ASN A 228 19.39 9.30 3.11
CA ASN A 228 20.63 9.24 2.36
C ASN A 228 21.52 10.41 2.81
N PRO A 229 22.76 10.17 3.27
CA PRO A 229 23.73 11.20 3.65
C PRO A 229 23.91 12.31 2.61
N THR A 230 23.76 12.00 1.32
CA THR A 230 23.93 12.99 0.23
C THR A 230 22.67 13.82 -0.02
N ALA A 231 21.54 13.47 0.57
CA ALA A 231 20.23 14.11 0.38
C ALA A 231 19.60 14.62 1.69
N ILE A 232 20.39 14.78 2.76
CA ILE A 232 19.92 15.25 4.08
C ILE A 232 19.19 16.60 4.00
N ASN A 233 19.54 17.45 3.03
CA ASN A 233 18.92 18.76 2.80
C ASN A 233 17.48 18.68 2.26
N LYS A 234 16.91 17.47 2.12
CA LYS A 234 15.53 17.21 1.69
C LYS A 234 14.77 16.38 2.75
N PRO A 235 14.44 16.96 3.92
CA PRO A 235 13.74 16.27 5.02
C PRO A 235 12.45 15.56 4.61
N GLY A 236 11.70 16.15 3.67
CA GLY A 236 10.43 15.60 3.21
C GLY A 236 10.54 14.33 2.36
N ASN A 237 11.74 13.88 2.00
CA ASN A 237 11.93 12.70 1.15
C ASN A 237 12.96 11.71 1.74
N PRO A 238 12.66 11.08 2.89
CA PRO A 238 13.48 10.00 3.43
C PRO A 238 13.62 8.84 2.42
N ALA A 239 14.76 8.16 2.43
CA ALA A 239 14.99 7.03 1.53
C ALA A 239 14.09 5.84 1.86
N LEU A 240 13.92 5.55 3.15
CA LEU A 240 13.08 4.46 3.65
C LEU A 240 12.34 4.93 4.91
N VAL A 241 11.10 4.47 5.07
CA VAL A 241 10.20 4.87 6.16
C VAL A 241 9.49 3.66 6.72
N PHE A 242 9.34 3.64 8.04
CA PHE A 242 8.58 2.67 8.79
C PHE A 242 7.68 3.36 9.81
N GLU A 243 6.48 2.83 9.97
CA GLU A 243 5.56 3.15 11.05
C GLU A 243 5.01 1.83 11.63
N GLY A 244 5.11 1.68 12.94
CA GLY A 244 4.64 0.51 13.68
C GLY A 244 3.86 0.90 14.94
N ARG A 245 3.12 -0.08 15.47
CA ARG A 245 2.36 0.03 16.73
C ARG A 245 2.90 -0.94 17.76
N THR A 246 2.82 -0.57 19.03
CA THR A 246 3.37 -1.38 20.13
C THR A 246 2.45 -2.52 20.57
N ASN A 247 1.14 -2.43 20.31
CA ASN A 247 0.16 -3.44 20.73
C ASN A 247 0.44 -4.86 20.22
N SER A 248 1.14 -5.00 19.08
CA SER A 248 1.51 -6.30 18.52
C SER A 248 2.89 -6.79 18.94
N LEU A 249 3.61 -6.03 19.77
CA LEU A 249 4.89 -6.44 20.37
C LEU A 249 4.64 -7.33 21.59
N PRO A 250 5.47 -8.36 21.83
CA PRO A 250 5.34 -9.22 22.98
C PRO A 250 5.78 -8.50 24.27
N VAL A 251 5.01 -8.70 25.33
CA VAL A 251 5.34 -8.20 26.68
C VAL A 251 6.65 -8.81 27.15
N GLY A 252 7.52 -7.99 27.74
CA GLY A 252 8.86 -8.39 28.18
C GLY A 252 9.94 -8.27 27.10
N MET A 253 9.61 -7.91 25.85
CA MET A 253 10.61 -7.56 24.85
C MET A 253 11.41 -6.35 25.31
N ASN A 254 12.73 -6.48 25.31
CA ASN A 254 13.66 -5.41 25.68
C ASN A 254 14.63 -5.13 24.52
N ILE A 255 14.75 -3.86 24.13
CA ILE A 255 15.67 -3.47 23.05
C ILE A 255 17.13 -3.71 23.45
N ARG A 256 17.46 -3.62 24.74
CA ARG A 256 18.80 -3.91 25.25
C ARG A 256 19.25 -5.35 24.94
N ASP A 257 18.32 -6.29 24.91
CA ASP A 257 18.62 -7.70 24.71
C ASP A 257 18.92 -8.04 23.23
N PHE A 258 18.71 -7.09 22.31
CA PHE A 258 18.97 -7.31 20.88
C PHE A 258 20.45 -7.54 20.57
N GLY A 259 21.36 -7.20 21.48
CA GLY A 259 22.79 -7.50 21.38
C GLY A 259 23.20 -8.78 22.09
N LYS A 260 22.29 -9.39 22.87
CA LYS A 260 22.56 -10.56 23.71
C LYS A 260 21.93 -11.82 23.16
N VAL A 261 20.75 -11.71 22.55
CA VAL A 261 19.95 -12.86 22.12
C VAL A 261 19.40 -12.57 20.71
N SER A 262 19.52 -13.53 19.80
CA SER A 262 18.95 -13.45 18.47
C SER A 262 17.42 -13.59 18.51
N LYS A 263 16.75 -13.26 17.40
CA LYS A 263 15.31 -13.45 17.21
C LYS A 263 14.83 -14.88 17.49
N ASP A 264 15.73 -15.85 17.36
CA ASP A 264 15.46 -17.28 17.55
C ASP A 264 15.78 -17.76 18.98
N GLY A 265 16.16 -16.86 19.88
CA GLY A 265 16.49 -17.18 21.27
C GLY A 265 17.94 -17.66 21.48
N VAL A 266 18.80 -17.54 20.47
CA VAL A 266 20.19 -17.99 20.53
C VAL A 266 21.08 -16.88 21.08
N PRO A 267 21.98 -17.13 22.05
CA PRO A 267 22.92 -16.12 22.53
C PRO A 267 23.82 -15.56 21.42
N LEU A 268 24.07 -14.25 21.45
CA LEU A 268 24.92 -13.53 20.53
C LEU A 268 26.25 -13.17 21.20
N ALA A 269 27.35 -13.36 20.49
CA ALA A 269 28.68 -12.92 20.93
C ALA A 269 29.13 -11.72 20.10
N LYS A 270 29.65 -10.68 20.76
CA LYS A 270 30.19 -9.47 20.10
C LYS A 270 31.38 -9.76 19.18
N THR A 271 32.01 -10.93 19.33
CA THR A 271 33.13 -11.39 18.50
C THR A 271 32.70 -12.01 17.18
N ASP A 272 31.40 -12.24 16.99
CA ASP A 272 30.89 -12.82 15.74
C ASP A 272 31.09 -11.84 14.58
N ILE A 273 31.54 -12.35 13.44
CA ILE A 273 31.73 -11.55 12.22
C ILE A 273 30.40 -10.91 11.77
N ASP A 274 29.30 -11.64 11.95
CA ASP A 274 27.95 -11.23 11.54
C ASP A 274 27.15 -10.58 12.69
N TYR A 275 27.82 -10.14 13.76
CA TYR A 275 27.14 -9.60 14.96
C TYR A 275 26.20 -8.43 14.61
N THR A 276 26.67 -7.48 13.81
CA THR A 276 25.89 -6.33 13.34
C THR A 276 24.63 -6.78 12.59
N ASP A 277 24.75 -7.76 11.70
CA ASP A 277 23.61 -8.27 10.92
C ASP A 277 22.59 -8.95 11.83
N LYS A 278 23.03 -9.73 12.82
CA LYS A 278 22.14 -10.38 13.80
C LYS A 278 21.42 -9.34 14.68
N VAL A 279 22.09 -8.27 15.09
CA VAL A 279 21.44 -7.15 15.82
C VAL A 279 20.41 -6.46 14.92
N MET A 280 20.72 -6.23 13.65
CA MET A 280 19.78 -5.66 12.68
C MET A 280 18.59 -6.57 12.39
N GLU A 281 18.78 -7.89 12.38
CA GLU A 281 17.68 -8.85 12.28
C GLU A 281 16.73 -8.76 13.49
N ASN A 282 17.24 -8.50 14.69
CA ASN A 282 16.41 -8.28 15.88
C ASN A 282 15.57 -7.00 15.77
N PHE A 283 16.16 -5.90 15.31
CA PHE A 283 15.40 -4.69 14.99
C PHE A 283 14.37 -4.94 13.87
N GLY A 284 14.74 -5.71 12.85
CA GLY A 284 13.85 -6.13 11.77
C GLY A 284 12.67 -6.96 12.30
N HIS A 285 12.92 -7.86 13.24
CA HIS A 285 11.89 -8.66 13.89
C HIS A 285 10.92 -7.80 14.72
N MET A 286 11.44 -6.86 15.52
CA MET A 286 10.62 -5.89 16.25
C MET A 286 9.74 -5.08 15.30
N GLN A 287 10.30 -4.60 14.18
CA GLN A 287 9.52 -3.85 13.19
C GLN A 287 8.48 -4.72 12.47
N ASP A 288 8.79 -5.97 12.15
CA ASP A 288 7.82 -6.93 11.60
C ASP A 288 6.64 -7.17 12.54
N LEU A 289 6.92 -7.31 13.84
CA LEU A 289 5.90 -7.47 14.86
C LEU A 289 5.08 -6.18 15.00
N GLY A 290 5.72 -5.02 15.11
CA GLY A 290 5.05 -3.72 15.22
C GLY A 290 4.24 -3.33 13.97
N TYR A 291 4.59 -3.86 12.80
CA TYR A 291 3.86 -3.61 11.56
C TYR A 291 2.57 -4.44 11.43
N LYS A 292 2.36 -5.49 12.23
CA LYS A 292 1.20 -6.38 12.08
C LYS A 292 -0.13 -5.63 12.08
N GLU A 293 -0.33 -4.76 13.06
CA GLU A 293 -1.57 -3.97 13.18
C GLU A 293 -1.72 -2.97 12.02
N VAL A 294 -0.64 -2.26 11.70
CA VAL A 294 -0.60 -1.30 10.58
C VAL A 294 -0.89 -1.99 9.26
N LYS A 295 -0.35 -3.19 9.03
CA LYS A 295 -0.59 -4.00 7.85
C LYS A 295 -2.06 -4.39 7.72
N VAL A 296 -2.67 -4.90 8.79
CA VAL A 296 -4.09 -5.31 8.76
C VAL A 296 -4.98 -4.11 8.43
N ARG A 297 -4.74 -2.97 9.07
CA ARG A 297 -5.48 -1.74 8.79
C ARG A 297 -5.28 -1.28 7.34
N THR A 298 -4.03 -1.25 6.87
CA THR A 298 -3.69 -0.84 5.50
C THR A 298 -4.30 -1.78 4.47
N PHE A 299 -4.28 -3.08 4.73
CA PHE A 299 -4.87 -4.11 3.87
C PHE A 299 -6.36 -3.86 3.64
N TRP A 300 -7.13 -3.68 4.71
CA TRP A 300 -8.58 -3.42 4.58
C TRP A 300 -8.89 -2.06 3.98
N PHE A 301 -8.15 -1.03 4.37
CA PHE A 301 -8.35 0.32 3.84
C PHE A 301 -8.07 0.40 2.33
N GLN A 302 -6.93 -0.13 1.87
CA GLN A 302 -6.59 -0.16 0.45
C GLN A 302 -7.53 -1.07 -0.35
N THR A 303 -7.83 -2.26 0.16
CA THR A 303 -8.79 -3.18 -0.50
C THR A 303 -10.16 -2.51 -0.64
N GLY A 304 -10.64 -1.83 0.40
CA GLY A 304 -11.91 -1.10 0.37
C GLY A 304 -11.93 0.05 -0.63
N ILE A 305 -10.86 0.86 -0.68
CA ILE A 305 -10.73 1.95 -1.66
C ILE A 305 -10.74 1.42 -3.09
N TYR A 306 -9.94 0.38 -3.39
CA TYR A 306 -9.90 -0.18 -4.74
C TYR A 306 -11.22 -0.86 -5.12
N ALA A 307 -11.89 -1.54 -4.17
CA ALA A 307 -13.21 -2.09 -4.41
C ALA A 307 -14.21 -0.99 -4.80
N ALA A 308 -14.17 0.15 -4.11
CA ALA A 308 -15.02 1.30 -4.41
C ALA A 308 -14.70 1.88 -5.79
N ILE A 309 -13.42 2.09 -6.12
CA ILE A 309 -13.00 2.61 -7.43
C ILE A 309 -13.47 1.68 -8.55
N PHE A 310 -13.20 0.38 -8.47
CA PHE A 310 -13.61 -0.59 -9.49
C PHE A 310 -15.14 -0.68 -9.62
N SER A 311 -15.87 -0.58 -8.51
CA SER A 311 -17.33 -0.54 -8.51
C SER A 311 -17.85 0.71 -9.24
N ILE A 312 -17.33 1.89 -8.91
CA ILE A 312 -17.74 3.16 -9.52
C ILE A 312 -17.48 3.12 -11.03
N ILE A 313 -16.29 2.69 -11.45
CA ILE A 313 -15.93 2.61 -12.86
C ILE A 313 -16.82 1.59 -13.60
N GLY A 314 -17.12 0.45 -12.97
CA GLY A 314 -18.05 -0.53 -13.53
C GLY A 314 -19.47 0.03 -13.74
N LEU A 315 -19.97 0.82 -12.78
CA LEU A 315 -21.28 1.49 -12.88
C LEU A 315 -21.29 2.60 -13.94
N VAL A 316 -20.25 3.44 -13.97
CA VAL A 316 -20.04 4.46 -15.00
C VAL A 316 -20.01 3.82 -16.38
N MET A 317 -19.41 2.64 -16.52
CA MET A 317 -19.39 1.94 -17.79
C MET A 317 -20.78 1.51 -18.27
N GLY A 318 -21.62 1.00 -17.37
CA GLY A 318 -23.02 0.71 -17.69
C GLY A 318 -23.82 1.97 -18.07
N LEU A 319 -23.51 3.12 -17.45
CA LEU A 319 -24.07 4.41 -17.81
C LEU A 319 -23.62 4.88 -19.21
N ILE A 320 -22.34 4.72 -19.55
CA ILE A 320 -21.83 5.07 -20.88
C ILE A 320 -22.53 4.24 -21.96
N ILE A 321 -22.74 2.94 -21.73
CA ILE A 321 -23.49 2.07 -22.64
C ILE A 321 -24.89 2.63 -22.84
N PHE A 322 -25.57 2.97 -21.75
CA PHE A 322 -26.91 3.56 -21.81
C PHE A 322 -26.93 4.82 -22.67
N ILE A 323 -26.03 5.78 -22.43
CA ILE A 323 -25.96 7.03 -23.19
C ILE A 323 -25.67 6.76 -24.68
N SER A 324 -24.73 5.86 -24.99
CA SER A 324 -24.36 5.53 -26.38
C SER A 324 -25.53 4.95 -27.19
N THR A 325 -26.47 4.29 -26.52
CA THR A 325 -27.66 3.70 -27.14
C THR A 325 -28.80 4.71 -27.36
N ARG A 326 -28.71 5.95 -26.81
CA ARG A 326 -29.74 6.99 -26.96
C ARG A 326 -29.64 7.85 -28.23
N GLY A 327 -28.70 7.54 -29.12
CA GLY A 327 -28.61 8.19 -30.43
C GLY A 327 -29.90 8.06 -31.24
N LYS A 328 -30.32 9.12 -31.94
CA LYS A 328 -31.60 9.17 -32.69
C LYS A 328 -31.75 8.05 -33.74
N MET A 329 -30.65 7.58 -34.32
CA MET A 329 -30.60 6.52 -35.34
C MET A 329 -30.03 5.18 -34.81
N ASN A 330 -29.92 4.99 -33.50
CA ASN A 330 -29.37 3.76 -32.94
C ASN A 330 -30.42 2.63 -32.93
N PRO A 331 -30.16 1.46 -33.55
CA PRO A 331 -31.06 0.30 -33.50
C PRO A 331 -31.33 -0.23 -32.10
N ASN A 332 -30.43 0.00 -31.15
CA ASN A 332 -30.50 -0.50 -29.77
C ASN A 332 -31.09 0.51 -28.78
N ARG A 333 -31.85 1.50 -29.26
CA ARG A 333 -32.49 2.54 -28.44
C ARG A 333 -33.56 2.00 -27.49
N ASP A 334 -34.02 0.77 -27.71
CA ASP A 334 -34.98 0.04 -26.86
C ASP A 334 -34.39 -0.42 -25.51
N LEU A 335 -33.06 -0.41 -25.37
CA LEU A 335 -32.39 -0.84 -24.14
C LEU A 335 -32.80 0.01 -22.93
N LYS A 336 -33.23 -0.69 -21.88
CA LYS A 336 -33.56 -0.08 -20.59
C LYS A 336 -32.30 0.17 -19.79
N PHE A 337 -32.36 1.14 -18.87
CA PHE A 337 -31.23 1.49 -17.99
C PHE A 337 -30.67 0.28 -17.23
N GLY A 338 -31.55 -0.56 -16.67
CA GLY A 338 -31.14 -1.78 -15.99
C GLY A 338 -30.48 -2.81 -16.92
N GLU A 339 -30.87 -2.88 -18.19
CA GLU A 339 -30.23 -3.77 -19.17
C GLU A 339 -28.84 -3.27 -19.54
N SER A 340 -28.65 -1.95 -19.68
CA SER A 340 -27.33 -1.36 -19.91
C SER A 340 -26.38 -1.60 -18.73
N LEU A 341 -26.86 -1.51 -17.48
CA LEU A 341 -26.07 -1.86 -16.30
C LEU A 341 -25.70 -3.36 -16.28
N LYS A 342 -26.64 -4.25 -16.64
CA LYS A 342 -26.36 -5.68 -16.79
C LYS A 342 -25.28 -5.91 -17.84
N ILE A 343 -25.38 -5.31 -19.03
CA ILE A 343 -24.34 -5.43 -20.08
C ILE A 343 -22.99 -4.95 -19.55
N GLY A 344 -22.95 -3.83 -18.82
CA GLY A 344 -21.74 -3.33 -18.17
C GLY A 344 -21.12 -4.36 -17.23
N ALA A 345 -21.92 -4.98 -16.36
CA ALA A 345 -21.46 -6.02 -15.45
C ALA A 345 -20.91 -7.27 -16.16
N TRP A 346 -21.50 -7.64 -17.30
CA TRP A 346 -21.05 -8.76 -18.13
C TRP A 346 -19.73 -8.49 -18.88
N LEU A 347 -19.30 -7.23 -18.96
CA LEU A 347 -18.02 -6.86 -19.57
C LEU A 347 -16.84 -6.90 -18.59
N LEU A 348 -17.09 -6.83 -17.27
CA LEU A 348 -16.07 -6.78 -16.22
C LEU A 348 -15.21 -8.05 -16.03
N PRO A 349 -15.70 -9.28 -16.30
CA PRO A 349 -14.92 -10.49 -16.02
C PRO A 349 -13.60 -10.60 -16.78
N ALA A 350 -13.55 -10.15 -18.04
CA ALA A 350 -12.30 -10.20 -18.82
C ALA A 350 -11.25 -9.18 -18.33
N PRO A 351 -11.59 -7.89 -18.16
CA PRO A 351 -10.72 -6.92 -17.47
C PRO A 351 -10.21 -7.43 -16.12
N ALA A 352 -11.07 -8.02 -15.30
CA ALA A 352 -10.69 -8.56 -13.99
C ALA A 352 -9.64 -9.68 -14.09
N LEU A 353 -9.84 -10.64 -15.00
CA LEU A 353 -8.87 -11.73 -15.22
C LEU A 353 -7.55 -11.22 -15.79
N ILE A 354 -7.59 -10.25 -16.71
CA ILE A 354 -6.37 -9.64 -17.26
C ILE A 354 -5.63 -8.88 -16.17
N THR A 355 -6.33 -8.12 -15.33
CA THR A 355 -5.75 -7.44 -14.16
C THR A 355 -5.16 -8.41 -13.16
N LEU A 356 -5.81 -9.55 -12.92
CA LEU A 356 -5.25 -10.60 -12.07
C LEU A 356 -3.91 -11.08 -12.62
N VAL A 357 -3.86 -11.50 -13.89
CA VAL A 357 -2.65 -12.08 -14.50
C VAL A 357 -1.53 -11.04 -14.61
N LEU A 358 -1.82 -9.88 -15.21
CA LEU A 358 -0.81 -8.85 -15.43
C LEU A 358 -0.45 -8.10 -14.14
N GLY A 359 -1.36 -8.03 -13.17
CA GLY A 359 -1.11 -7.41 -11.88
C GLY A 359 -0.09 -8.17 -11.02
N PHE A 360 0.14 -9.45 -11.30
CA PHE A 360 1.24 -10.21 -10.69
C PHE A 360 2.57 -10.07 -11.43
N ILE A 361 2.54 -9.74 -12.73
CA ILE A 361 3.74 -9.65 -13.59
C ILE A 361 4.34 -8.24 -13.55
N LEU A 362 3.50 -7.22 -13.61
CA LEU A 362 3.92 -5.83 -13.71
C LEU A 362 4.15 -5.20 -12.32
N PRO A 363 4.91 -4.09 -12.24
CA PRO A 363 5.11 -3.39 -11.00
C PRO A 363 3.77 -3.04 -10.34
N ALA A 364 3.75 -3.17 -9.02
CA ALA A 364 2.52 -3.33 -8.27
C ALA A 364 1.63 -2.07 -8.21
N GLN A 365 2.09 -0.94 -8.76
CA GLN A 365 1.31 0.28 -8.92
C GLN A 365 0.39 0.26 -10.16
N TYR A 366 0.63 -0.63 -11.12
CA TYR A 366 -0.04 -0.59 -12.43
C TYR A 366 -1.36 -1.37 -12.51
N PHE A 367 -1.70 -2.23 -11.53
CA PHE A 367 -2.90 -3.09 -11.63
C PHE A 367 -4.21 -2.30 -11.83
N GLN A 368 -4.34 -1.15 -11.18
CA GLN A 368 -5.52 -0.27 -11.33
C GLN A 368 -5.63 0.24 -12.76
N MET A 369 -4.52 0.70 -13.32
CA MET A 369 -4.45 1.22 -14.69
C MET A 369 -4.80 0.12 -15.70
N ILE A 370 -4.32 -1.11 -15.47
CA ILE A 370 -4.64 -2.26 -16.33
C ILE A 370 -6.15 -2.52 -16.33
N PHE A 371 -6.79 -2.50 -15.15
CA PHE A 371 -8.25 -2.70 -15.06
C PHE A 371 -9.02 -1.63 -15.84
N ILE A 372 -8.65 -0.37 -15.65
CA ILE A 372 -9.30 0.78 -16.31
C ILE A 372 -9.11 0.74 -17.82
N MET A 373 -7.88 0.51 -18.29
CA MET A 373 -7.56 0.48 -19.71
C MET A 373 -8.22 -0.70 -20.42
N THR A 374 -8.18 -1.89 -19.82
CA THR A 374 -8.80 -3.09 -20.43
C THR A 374 -10.32 -2.96 -20.49
N LEU A 375 -10.94 -2.44 -19.43
CA LEU A 375 -12.37 -2.13 -19.45
C LEU A 375 -12.70 -1.05 -20.49
N GLY A 376 -11.90 0.01 -20.58
CA GLY A 376 -12.06 1.11 -21.55
C GLY A 376 -11.90 0.66 -23.01
N MET A 377 -10.91 -0.16 -23.34
CA MET A 377 -10.75 -0.72 -24.69
C MET A 377 -11.94 -1.61 -25.06
N ARG A 378 -12.36 -2.45 -24.11
CA ARG A 378 -13.48 -3.37 -24.31
C ARG A 378 -14.80 -2.64 -24.50
N SER A 379 -14.97 -1.58 -23.74
CA SER A 379 -16.04 -0.59 -23.81
C SER A 379 -16.16 0.07 -25.18
N VAL A 380 -15.06 0.65 -25.66
CA VAL A 380 -14.98 1.29 -26.97
C VAL A 380 -15.25 0.29 -28.09
N TRP A 381 -14.74 -0.94 -27.96
CA TRP A 381 -15.00 -1.99 -28.94
C TRP A 381 -16.49 -2.40 -28.99
N LEU A 382 -17.17 -2.48 -27.85
CA LEU A 382 -18.62 -2.72 -27.78
C LEU A 382 -19.40 -1.58 -28.46
N THR A 383 -19.07 -0.33 -28.17
CA THR A 383 -19.79 0.82 -28.73
C THR A 383 -19.55 0.94 -30.24
N MET A 384 -18.32 0.72 -30.72
CA MET A 384 -17.96 0.84 -32.14
C MET A 384 -18.39 -0.33 -33.02
N ARG A 385 -18.42 -1.57 -32.49
CA ARG A 385 -18.77 -2.76 -33.31
C ARG A 385 -20.16 -3.30 -33.08
N THR A 386 -20.61 -3.39 -31.84
CA THR A 386 -21.88 -4.05 -31.51
C THR A 386 -23.05 -3.09 -31.34
N LEU A 387 -22.80 -1.84 -30.95
CA LEU A 387 -23.84 -0.83 -30.74
C LEU A 387 -23.88 0.25 -31.84
N ASN A 388 -23.06 0.12 -32.88
CA ASN A 388 -22.90 1.12 -33.91
C ASN A 388 -24.08 1.12 -34.89
N PRO A 389 -24.70 2.29 -35.15
CA PRO A 389 -25.83 2.40 -36.06
C PRO A 389 -25.55 2.03 -37.54
N ASN A 390 -24.28 2.00 -37.96
CA ASN A 390 -23.92 1.91 -39.38
C ASN A 390 -23.58 0.49 -39.87
N MET A 391 -23.66 -0.55 -39.03
CA MET A 391 -23.42 -1.92 -39.46
C MET A 391 -24.73 -2.65 -39.78
N PRO A 392 -24.96 -3.13 -41.02
CA PRO A 392 -26.11 -3.96 -41.32
C PRO A 392 -26.01 -5.26 -40.53
N GLN A 393 -27.07 -5.60 -39.79
CA GLN A 393 -27.19 -6.87 -39.09
C GLN A 393 -27.18 -7.99 -40.12
N GLN A 394 -26.07 -8.73 -40.21
CA GLN A 394 -26.00 -10.03 -40.90
C GLN A 394 -26.38 -11.16 -39.94
#